data_AF-A0A502HUF1-F1
#
_entry.id   AF-A0A502HUF1-F1
#
_cell.length_a   1.000
_cell.length_b   1.000
_cell.length_c   1.000
_cell.angle_alpha   90.00
_cell.angle_beta   90.00
_cell.angle_gamma   90.00
#
_symmetry.space_group_name_H-M   'P 1'
#
loop_
_entity.id
_entity.type
_entity.pdbx_description
1 polymer ?
#
loop_
_entity_poly.entity_id
_entity_poly.type
_entity_poly.pdbx_seq_one_letter_code
_entity_poly.pdbx_strand_id
1 'polypeptide(L)' 'MTLTRADFHEQNQASAHTEALRLFEQKAVLQGTWLNWVASQIYTLRPAAFASMVRRELSRLQESSEN' A
#
# COMPACT_ATOMS: atom_id res chain seq x y z
N MET A 1 -12.33 -16.62 18.73
CA MET A 1 -11.93 -17.04 17.38
C MET A 1 -10.73 -16.20 16.98
N THR A 2 -9.55 -16.80 16.84
CA THR A 2 -8.35 -16.11 16.33
C THR A 2 -8.55 -15.86 14.84
N LEU A 3 -8.64 -14.59 14.42
CA LEU A 3 -8.63 -14.23 12.99
C LEU A 3 -7.39 -14.87 12.35
N THR A 4 -7.60 -15.68 11.32
CA THR A 4 -6.45 -16.22 10.59
C THR A 4 -5.84 -15.10 9.76
N ARG A 5 -4.57 -15.29 9.36
CA ARG A 5 -3.92 -14.36 8.44
C ARG A 5 -4.70 -14.25 7.12
N ALA A 6 -5.31 -15.34 6.64
CA ALA A 6 -6.14 -15.33 5.44
C ALA A 6 -7.36 -14.42 5.60
N ASP A 7 -8.12 -14.58 6.68
CA ASP A 7 -9.30 -13.74 6.96
C ASP A 7 -8.91 -12.26 7.07
N PHE A 8 -7.78 -11.97 7.71
CA PHE A 8 -7.27 -10.59 7.82
C PHE A 8 -6.94 -10.02 6.44
N HIS A 9 -6.30 -10.81 5.58
CA HIS A 9 -5.96 -10.40 4.23
C HIS A 9 -7.21 -10.14 3.39
N GLU A 10 -8.21 -11.03 3.41
CA GLU A 10 -9.44 -10.85 2.64
C GLU A 10 -10.20 -9.58 3.07
N GLN A 11 -10.37 -9.38 4.38
CA GLN A 11 -11.08 -8.21 4.92
C GLN A 11 -10.38 -6.89 4.60
N ASN A 12 -9.04 -6.89 4.54
CA ASN A 12 -8.26 -5.67 4.34
C ASN A 12 -7.78 -5.48 2.89
N GLN A 13 -8.07 -6.42 1.98
CA GLN A 13 -7.56 -6.36 0.61
C GLN A 13 -8.06 -5.12 -0.12
N ALA A 14 -9.36 -4.84 -0.05
CA ALA A 14 -9.95 -3.66 -0.66
C ALA A 14 -9.35 -2.37 -0.08
N SER A 15 -9.26 -2.28 1.25
CA SER A 15 -8.67 -1.12 1.94
C SER A 15 -7.20 -0.92 1.59
N ALA A 16 -6.42 -2.00 1.50
CA ALA A 16 -5.01 -1.92 1.14
C ALA A 16 -4.81 -1.45 -0.31
N HIS A 17 -5.69 -1.89 -1.22
CA HIS A 17 -5.69 -1.44 -2.61
C HIS A 17 -6.06 0.04 -2.72
N THR A 18 -7.10 0.50 -2.01
CA THR A 18 -7.47 1.92 -1.97
C THR A 18 -6.35 2.80 -1.43
N GLU A 19 -5.68 2.40 -0.35
CA GLU A 19 -4.55 3.17 0.17
C GLU A 19 -3.37 3.17 -0.81
N ALA A 20 -3.08 2.04 -1.46
CA ALA A 20 -2.05 1.99 -2.48
C ALA A 20 -2.34 2.91 -3.68
N LEU A 21 -3.59 2.97 -4.15
CA LEU A 21 -4.01 3.92 -5.19
C LEU A 21 -3.80 5.36 -4.73
N ARG A 22 -4.26 5.71 -3.52
CA ARG A 22 -4.07 7.05 -2.94
C ARG A 22 -2.59 7.45 -2.90
N LEU A 23 -1.73 6.53 -2.46
CA LEU A 23 -0.28 6.74 -2.45
C LEU A 23 0.27 6.90 -3.86
N PHE A 24 -0.17 6.07 -4.80
CA PHE A 24 0.28 6.09 -6.20
C PHE A 24 -0.11 7.37 -6.94
N GLU A 25 -1.31 7.89 -6.74
CA GLU A 25 -1.77 9.15 -7.35
C GLU A 25 -0.88 10.35 -6.95
N GLN A 26 -0.32 10.34 -5.74
CA GLN A 26 0.63 11.37 -5.30
C GLN A 26 1.97 11.31 -6.03
N LYS A 27 2.27 10.25 -6.79
CA LYS A 27 3.50 10.13 -7.60
C LYS A 27 3.62 11.28 -8.59
N ALA A 28 2.51 11.70 -9.20
CA ALA A 28 2.50 12.80 -10.17
C ALA A 28 2.80 14.17 -9.51
N VAL A 29 2.40 14.34 -8.25
CA VAL A 29 2.57 15.60 -7.51
C VAL A 29 3.96 15.69 -6.88
N LEU A 30 4.40 14.64 -6.20
CA LEU A 30 5.63 14.62 -5.40
C LEU A 30 6.88 14.27 -6.21
N GLN A 31 6.72 13.62 -7.36
CA GLN A 31 7.79 13.27 -8.31
C GLN A 31 8.99 12.62 -7.60
N GLY A 32 10.20 13.19 -7.72
CA GLY A 32 11.41 12.63 -7.14
C GLY A 32 11.40 12.45 -5.61
N THR A 33 10.51 13.14 -4.90
CA THR A 33 10.37 13.00 -3.43
C THR A 33 9.37 11.91 -3.03
N TRP A 34 8.61 11.37 -3.99
CA TRP A 34 7.49 10.48 -3.75
C TRP A 34 7.87 9.22 -2.97
N LEU A 35 8.98 8.56 -3.32
CA LEU A 35 9.41 7.33 -2.64
C LEU A 35 9.72 7.55 -1.14
N ASN A 36 10.38 8.65 -0.81
CA ASN A 36 10.68 9.01 0.58
C ASN A 36 9.40 9.32 1.36
N TRP A 37 8.46 10.03 0.72
CA TRP A 37 7.16 10.30 1.32
C TRP A 37 6.34 9.01 1.52
N VAL A 38 6.27 8.12 0.53
CA VAL A 38 5.59 6.81 0.65
C VAL A 38 6.18 6.01 1.81
N ALA A 39 7.51 5.97 1.95
CA ALA A 39 8.16 5.27 3.06
C ALA A 39 7.69 5.79 4.42
N SER A 40 7.52 7.12 4.56
CA SER A 40 6.95 7.72 5.77
C SER A 40 5.50 7.28 6.02
N GLN A 41 4.66 7.24 4.98
CA GLN A 41 3.26 6.81 5.11
C GLN A 41 3.16 5.35 5.54
N ILE A 42 3.91 4.46 4.87
CA ILE A 42 3.93 3.03 5.20
C ILE A 42 4.40 2.78 6.64
N TYR A 43 5.31 3.60 7.17
CA TYR A 43 5.77 3.47 8.57
C TYR A 43 4.67 3.80 9.59
N THR A 44 3.72 4.67 9.23
CA THR A 44 2.56 4.99 10.10
C THR A 44 1.48 3.91 10.07
N LEU A 45 1.46 3.06 9.04
CA LEU A 45 0.44 2.03 8.88
C LEU A 45 0.63 0.90 9.89
N ARG A 46 -0.46 0.59 10.60
CA ARG A 46 -0.53 -0.53 11.54
C ARG A 46 -1.83 -1.31 11.29
N PRO A 47 -1.82 -2.65 11.46
CA PRO A 47 -0.68 -3.49 11.84
C PRO A 47 0.33 -3.68 10.70
N ALA A 48 1.53 -4.18 11.01
CA ALA A 48 2.59 -4.41 10.02
C ALA A 48 2.16 -5.33 8.86
N ALA A 49 1.21 -6.24 9.11
CA ALA A 49 0.58 -7.06 8.07
C ALA A 49 -0.16 -6.19 7.03
N PHE A 50 -0.92 -5.19 7.48
CA PHE A 50 -1.60 -4.24 6.59
C PHE A 50 -0.61 -3.39 5.80
N ALA A 51 0.43 -2.85 6.46
CA ALA A 51 1.50 -2.11 5.80
C ALA A 51 2.18 -2.93 4.68
N SER A 52 2.35 -4.23 4.89
CA SER A 52 2.92 -5.14 3.89
C SER A 52 1.97 -5.38 2.71
N MET A 53 0.66 -5.45 2.96
CA MET A 53 -0.36 -5.53 1.91
C MET A 53 -0.34 -4.28 1.03
N VAL A 54 -0.36 -3.09 1.63
CA VAL A 54 -0.32 -1.81 0.90
C VAL A 54 0.94 -1.70 0.05
N ARG A 55 2.12 -2.04 0.61
CA ARG A 55 3.38 -2.05 -0.17
C ARG A 55 3.29 -2.98 -1.40
N ARG A 56 2.66 -4.16 -1.24
CA ARG A 56 2.52 -5.13 -2.32
C ARG A 56 1.58 -4.65 -3.42
N GLU A 57 0.46 -4.01 -3.07
CA GLU A 57 -0.46 -3.40 -4.04
C GLU A 57 0.23 -2.22 -4.75
N LEU A 58 0.98 -1.39 -4.01
CA LEU A 58 1.69 -0.26 -4.58
C LEU A 58 2.73 -0.69 -5.62
N SER A 59 3.51 -1.74 -5.34
CA SER A 59 4.46 -2.32 -6.30
C SER A 59 3.75 -2.77 -7.59
N ARG A 60 2.58 -3.42 -7.48
CA ARG A 60 1.78 -3.84 -8.65
C ARG A 60 1.36 -2.67 -9.52
N LEU A 61 0.90 -1.58 -8.90
CA LEU A 61 0.49 -0.37 -9.61
C LEU A 61 1.68 0.29 -10.31
N GLN A 62 2.85 0.33 -9.67
CA GLN A 62 4.08 0.83 -10.27
C GLN A 62 4.51 -0.01 -11.48
N GLU A 63 4.57 -1.33 -11.31
CA GLU A 63 4.92 -2.28 -12.39
C GLU A 63 3.95 -2.15 -13.56
N SER A 64 2.65 -2.02 -13.30
CA SER A 64 1.62 -1.87 -14.34
C SER A 64 1.64 -0.50 -15.04
N SER A 65 2.22 0.52 -14.41
CA SER A 65 2.37 1.86 -15.00
C SER A 65 3.67 2.02 -15.79
N GLU A 66 4.65 1.17 -15.57
CA GLU A 66 5.96 1.20 -16.22
C GLU A 66 6.06 0.23 -17.41
N ASN A 67 4.99 -0.54 -17.65
CA ASN A 67 4.81 -1.48 -18.75
C ASN A 67 3.85 -0.93 -19.81
#